data_AF-A0A749PMT0-F1
#
_entry.id   AF-A0A749PMT0-F1
#
_cell.length_a   1.000
_cell.length_b   1.000
_cell.length_c   1.000
_cell.angle_alpha   90.00
_cell.angle_beta   90.00
_cell.angle_gamma   90.00
#
_symmetry.space_group_name_H-M   'P 1'
#
loop_
_entity.id
_entity.type
_entity.pdbx_description
1 polymer ?
#
loop_
_entity_poly.entity_id
_entity_poly.type
_entity_poly.pdbx_seq_one_letter_code
_entity_poly.pdbx_strand_id
1 'polypeptide(L)'
;MITKAIILVSVAVLALTGCTHHQGHEKNRFQEQYPLEPDLLPVIASLHDQLHLWRGTPYHYGGTTHKGVDCSGFVWRTLRDKFHIPLDRLTTEQLIHMGKKISPESLQPGDLVFFRINNELHVGFYDTEQHFIHASVSKGVTRSSMDSPYWKKSFIVARRLPRISKTFSLAGNNISTSAYAARKTNTPSQVSIQ
;
A
#
# COMPACT_ATOMS: atom_id res chain seq x y z
N MET A 1 9.22 -17.74 -77.46
CA MET A 1 8.72 -19.06 -76.97
C MET A 1 9.96 -19.87 -76.66
N ILE A 2 10.33 -20.11 -75.41
CA ILE A 2 9.99 -21.33 -74.64
C ILE A 2 10.71 -21.09 -73.29
N THR A 3 9.95 -20.76 -72.23
CA THR A 3 9.78 -21.55 -70.96
C THR A 3 11.06 -21.86 -70.21
N LYS A 4 11.16 -21.93 -68.88
CA LYS A 4 10.36 -21.72 -67.66
C LYS A 4 11.36 -22.15 -66.55
N ALA A 5 11.02 -21.88 -65.30
CA ALA A 5 11.45 -22.66 -64.12
C ALA A 5 12.92 -22.49 -63.71
N ILE A 6 13.19 -21.79 -62.59
CA ILE A 6 13.11 -22.34 -61.22
C ILE A 6 14.09 -23.50 -61.07
N ILE A 7 15.08 -23.36 -60.19
CA ILE A 7 15.46 -24.32 -59.13
C ILE A 7 16.74 -23.83 -58.43
N LEU A 8 16.60 -23.54 -57.14
CA LEU A 8 17.46 -23.91 -55.99
C LEU A 8 18.99 -23.71 -56.06
N VAL A 9 19.76 -23.42 -55.01
CA VAL A 9 19.65 -23.05 -53.59
C VAL A 9 21.12 -22.86 -53.13
N SER A 10 21.34 -22.15 -52.03
CA SER A 10 22.54 -22.19 -51.16
C SER A 10 23.88 -21.72 -51.75
N VAL A 11 24.39 -20.58 -51.26
CA VAL A 11 25.47 -20.56 -50.26
C VAL A 11 25.31 -19.30 -49.41
N ALA A 12 25.24 -19.51 -48.10
CA ALA A 12 25.14 -18.50 -47.05
C ALA A 12 26.51 -17.83 -46.78
N VAL A 13 26.53 -16.89 -45.82
CA VAL A 13 27.71 -16.34 -45.10
C VAL A 13 28.31 -15.09 -45.78
N LEU A 14 28.42 -13.88 -45.21
CA LEU A 14 28.26 -13.32 -43.85
C LEU A 14 28.15 -11.78 -43.92
N ALA A 15 27.38 -11.21 -42.97
CA ALA A 15 27.46 -9.92 -42.27
C ALA A 15 28.35 -8.79 -42.85
N LEU A 16 27.92 -7.53 -42.95
CA LEU A 16 27.52 -6.65 -41.83
C LEU A 16 26.62 -5.49 -42.33
N THR A 17 25.30 -5.65 -42.34
CA THR A 17 24.41 -4.48 -42.35
C THR A 17 24.10 -4.12 -40.91
N GLY A 18 24.85 -3.15 -40.38
CA GLY A 18 24.57 -2.53 -39.10
C GLY A 18 23.25 -1.77 -39.17
N CYS A 19 22.17 -2.37 -38.66
CA CYS A 19 20.97 -1.61 -38.33
C CYS A 19 21.23 -0.94 -36.98
N THR A 20 21.59 0.34 -37.02
CA THR A 20 21.55 1.18 -35.81
C THR A 20 20.10 1.19 -35.30
N HIS A 21 19.87 0.63 -34.12
CA HIS A 21 18.56 0.57 -33.52
C HIS A 21 18.28 1.92 -32.85
N HIS A 22 17.83 2.89 -33.64
CA HIS A 22 17.33 4.17 -33.13
C HIS A 22 15.92 3.96 -32.59
N GLN A 23 15.79 3.58 -31.32
CA GLN A 23 14.55 3.81 -30.61
C GLN A 23 14.49 5.28 -30.22
N GLY A 24 13.99 6.11 -31.14
CA GLY A 24 13.24 7.29 -30.74
C GLY A 24 11.99 6.80 -30.02
N HIS A 25 12.08 6.56 -28.72
CA HIS A 25 10.88 6.35 -27.91
C HIS A 25 10.28 7.73 -27.62
N GLU A 26 9.68 8.29 -28.66
CA GLU A 26 8.76 9.41 -28.62
C GLU A 26 7.50 8.95 -27.87
N LYS A 27 7.56 8.97 -26.54
CA LYS A 27 6.36 9.06 -25.69
C LYS A 27 6.58 10.09 -24.59
N ASN A 28 6.85 11.31 -25.02
CA ASN A 28 6.61 12.54 -24.26
C ASN A 28 5.66 13.43 -25.07
N ARG A 29 4.39 13.00 -25.21
CA ARG A 29 3.30 13.87 -25.69
C ARG A 29 1.96 13.62 -24.97
N PHE A 30 1.98 12.91 -23.84
CA PHE A 30 0.82 12.72 -22.96
C PHE A 30 1.18 13.02 -21.49
N GLN A 31 2.21 13.83 -21.25
CA GLN A 31 2.67 14.15 -19.90
C GLN A 31 2.74 15.65 -19.60
N GLU A 32 2.25 16.48 -20.52
CA GLU A 32 1.95 17.86 -20.23
C GLU A 32 0.43 18.02 -20.14
N GLN A 33 -0.02 18.58 -19.02
CA GLN A 33 -1.38 19.11 -18.82
C GLN A 33 -2.46 18.15 -18.29
N TYR A 34 -2.15 17.39 -17.22
CA TYR A 34 -3.15 17.06 -16.20
C TYR A 34 -2.52 17.30 -14.82
N PRO A 35 -3.16 18.09 -13.94
CA PRO A 35 -2.74 18.21 -12.54
C PRO A 35 -2.54 16.81 -11.96
N LEU A 36 -1.41 16.59 -11.29
CA LEU A 36 -1.02 15.31 -10.73
C LEU A 36 -1.96 14.95 -9.55
N GLU A 37 -3.20 14.58 -9.86
CA GLU A 37 -4.00 13.79 -8.94
C GLU A 37 -3.18 12.52 -8.64
N PRO A 38 -2.99 12.16 -7.37
CA PRO A 38 -2.21 10.99 -7.05
C PRO A 38 -2.81 9.78 -7.75
N ASP A 39 -2.00 9.05 -8.53
CA ASP A 39 -2.45 7.78 -9.08
C ASP A 39 -2.74 6.81 -7.92
N LEU A 40 -4.03 6.63 -7.65
CA LEU A 40 -4.54 5.77 -6.59
C LEU A 40 -4.76 4.34 -7.07
N LEU A 41 -4.69 4.08 -8.39
CA LEU A 41 -4.90 2.74 -8.94
C LEU A 41 -3.94 1.69 -8.34
N PRO A 42 -2.63 1.97 -8.18
CA PRO A 42 -1.71 1.01 -7.56
C PRO A 42 -2.05 0.72 -6.09
N VAL A 43 -2.57 1.73 -5.37
CA VAL A 43 -2.97 1.58 -3.97
C VAL A 43 -4.21 0.70 -3.87
N ILE A 44 -5.24 0.98 -4.68
CA ILE A 44 -6.47 0.18 -4.74
C ILE A 44 -6.14 -1.26 -5.13
N ALA A 45 -5.34 -1.46 -6.18
CA ALA A 45 -4.91 -2.78 -6.62
C ALA A 45 -4.19 -3.55 -5.51
N SER A 46 -3.26 -2.89 -4.80
CA SER A 46 -2.53 -3.47 -3.67
C SER A 46 -3.45 -3.88 -2.52
N LEU A 47 -4.42 -3.03 -2.18
CA LEU A 47 -5.41 -3.31 -1.14
C LEU A 47 -6.31 -4.49 -1.52
N HIS A 48 -6.78 -4.54 -2.77
CA HIS A 48 -7.65 -5.60 -3.25
C HIS A 48 -6.90 -6.93 -3.37
N ASP A 49 -5.66 -6.93 -3.84
CA ASP A 49 -4.81 -8.12 -3.87
C ASP A 49 -4.55 -8.65 -2.45
N GLN A 50 -4.23 -7.76 -1.50
CA GLN A 50 -4.08 -8.16 -0.10
C GLN A 50 -5.38 -8.72 0.49
N LEU A 51 -6.52 -8.09 0.22
CA LEU A 51 -7.82 -8.62 0.62
C LEU A 51 -8.04 -10.01 0.00
N HIS A 52 -7.73 -10.23 -1.27
CA HIS A 52 -7.87 -11.54 -1.89
C HIS A 52 -7.04 -12.62 -1.22
N LEU A 53 -5.77 -12.32 -0.91
CA LEU A 53 -4.86 -13.25 -0.25
C LEU A 53 -5.26 -13.58 1.19
N TRP A 54 -5.86 -12.63 1.90
CA TRP A 54 -6.16 -12.77 3.33
C TRP A 54 -7.62 -13.03 3.63
N ARG A 55 -8.53 -12.93 2.65
CA ARG A 55 -9.98 -12.99 2.84
C ARG A 55 -10.38 -14.17 3.72
N GLY A 56 -11.18 -13.88 4.75
CA GLY A 56 -11.69 -14.88 5.69
C GLY A 56 -10.67 -15.39 6.71
N THR A 57 -9.40 -14.94 6.69
CA THR A 57 -8.43 -15.26 7.76
C THR A 57 -9.05 -14.90 9.11
N PRO A 58 -9.18 -15.84 10.06
CA PRO A 58 -9.86 -15.60 11.32
C PRO A 58 -9.22 -14.48 12.14
N TYR A 59 -10.03 -13.80 12.94
CA TYR A 59 -9.49 -12.85 13.91
C TYR A 59 -8.75 -13.58 15.03
N HIS A 60 -7.53 -13.17 15.32
CA HIS A 60 -6.79 -13.63 16.49
C HIS A 60 -5.99 -12.46 17.07
N TYR A 61 -6.26 -12.10 18.33
CA TYR A 61 -5.60 -10.99 19.01
C TYR A 61 -4.07 -11.16 18.98
N GLY A 62 -3.33 -10.13 18.54
CA GLY A 62 -1.88 -10.18 18.33
C GLY A 62 -1.42 -10.96 17.11
N GLY A 63 -2.32 -11.63 16.39
CA GLY A 63 -2.02 -12.48 15.25
C GLY A 63 -1.51 -11.71 14.03
N THR A 64 -0.65 -12.35 13.24
CA THR A 64 -0.02 -11.79 12.04
C THR A 64 0.16 -12.81 10.90
N THR A 65 -0.60 -13.91 10.95
CA THR A 65 -0.46 -15.05 10.02
C THR A 65 -1.80 -15.45 9.41
N HIS A 66 -1.79 -16.27 8.36
CA HIS A 66 -3.01 -16.82 7.78
C HIS A 66 -3.80 -17.77 8.70
N LYS A 67 -3.23 -18.18 9.85
CA LYS A 67 -3.98 -18.93 10.88
C LYS A 67 -4.78 -18.01 11.81
N GLY A 68 -4.49 -16.71 11.80
CA GLY A 68 -5.11 -15.74 12.69
C GLY A 68 -4.41 -14.39 12.64
N VAL A 69 -5.20 -13.32 12.51
CA VAL A 69 -4.71 -11.94 12.41
C VAL A 69 -5.63 -10.96 13.15
N ASP A 70 -5.07 -9.98 13.87
CA ASP A 70 -5.87 -8.90 14.46
C ASP A 70 -5.96 -7.68 13.53
N CYS A 71 -6.73 -6.66 13.92
CA CYS A 71 -6.98 -5.49 13.08
C CYS A 71 -5.69 -4.73 12.72
N SER A 72 -4.86 -4.41 13.72
CA SER A 72 -3.58 -3.74 13.48
C SER A 72 -2.53 -4.65 12.83
N GLY A 73 -2.65 -5.96 12.99
CA GLY A 73 -1.77 -6.98 12.42
C GLY A 73 -2.03 -7.12 10.94
N PHE A 74 -3.29 -7.09 10.52
CA PHE A 74 -3.65 -7.00 9.11
C PHE A 74 -3.10 -5.70 8.50
N VAL A 75 -3.24 -4.56 9.20
CA VAL A 75 -2.63 -3.29 8.76
C VAL A 75 -1.13 -3.43 8.57
N TRP A 76 -0.43 -3.97 9.57
CA TRP A 76 1.01 -4.20 9.50
C TRP A 76 1.42 -5.11 8.34
N ARG A 77 0.68 -6.21 8.10
CA ARG A 77 0.93 -7.11 6.96
C ARG A 77 0.76 -6.40 5.63
N THR A 78 -0.27 -5.58 5.46
CA THR A 78 -0.46 -4.83 4.21
C THR A 78 0.65 -3.80 3.99
N LEU A 79 1.05 -3.06 5.03
CA LEU A 79 2.15 -2.09 4.95
C LEU A 79 3.47 -2.77 4.57
N ARG A 80 3.74 -3.94 5.14
CA ARG A 80 4.94 -4.72 4.85
C ARG A 80 4.90 -5.37 3.47
N ASP A 81 3.84 -6.11 3.17
CA ASP A 81 3.79 -7.05 2.05
C ASP A 81 3.41 -6.37 0.72
N LYS A 82 2.69 -5.24 0.78
CA LYS A 82 2.26 -4.50 -0.43
C LYS A 82 2.93 -3.15 -0.58
N PHE A 83 3.00 -2.39 0.51
CA PHE A 83 3.58 -1.05 0.46
C PHE A 83 5.09 -1.03 0.74
N HIS A 84 5.70 -2.17 1.08
CA HIS A 84 7.14 -2.32 1.34
C HIS A 84 7.66 -1.32 2.38
N ILE A 85 6.84 -1.00 3.38
CA ILE A 85 7.17 -0.08 4.47
C ILE A 85 7.73 -0.92 5.63
N PRO A 86 9.04 -0.84 5.92
CA PRO A 86 9.66 -1.62 6.99
C PRO A 86 9.33 -0.98 8.34
N LEU A 87 8.26 -1.47 8.97
CA LEU A 87 7.88 -1.09 10.33
C LEU A 87 7.86 -2.33 11.21
N ASP A 88 8.23 -2.13 12.48
CA ASP A 88 7.92 -3.08 13.53
C ASP A 88 6.39 -3.22 13.69
N ARG A 89 5.95 -4.28 14.38
CA ARG A 89 4.54 -4.47 14.68
C ARG A 89 4.02 -3.32 15.57
N LEU A 90 2.97 -2.63 15.12
CA LEU A 90 2.36 -1.50 15.85
C LEU A 90 0.92 -1.79 16.28
N THR A 91 0.56 -1.48 17.52
CA THR A 91 -0.82 -1.61 17.99
C THR A 91 -1.75 -0.57 17.37
N THR A 92 -3.07 -0.78 17.43
CA THR A 92 -4.05 0.22 17.01
C THR A 92 -3.88 1.56 17.74
N GLU A 93 -3.55 1.52 19.04
CA GLU A 93 -3.25 2.69 19.87
C GLU A 93 -2.03 3.47 19.37
N GLN A 94 -1.04 2.81 18.78
CA GLN A 94 0.10 3.51 18.17
C GLN A 94 -0.25 4.08 16.80
N LEU A 95 -0.96 3.29 15.97
CA LEU A 95 -1.33 3.66 14.60
C LEU A 95 -2.21 4.92 14.55
N ILE A 96 -3.12 5.11 15.53
CA ILE A 96 -4.04 6.26 15.54
C ILE A 96 -3.32 7.62 15.68
N HIS A 97 -2.06 7.63 16.10
CA HIS A 97 -1.25 8.84 16.23
C HIS A 97 -0.31 9.07 15.04
N MET A 98 -0.30 8.17 14.06
CA MET A 98 0.57 8.28 12.90
C MET A 98 -0.01 9.15 11.79
N GLY A 99 0.87 9.77 11.01
CA GLY A 99 0.51 10.49 9.80
C GLY A 99 -0.38 11.72 10.05
N LYS A 100 -1.04 12.17 8.98
CA LYS A 100 -1.91 13.37 8.99
C LYS A 100 -3.35 12.94 9.31
N LYS A 101 -4.04 13.71 10.17
CA LYS A 101 -5.50 13.57 10.36
C LYS A 101 -6.24 13.96 9.08
N ILE A 102 -7.17 13.12 8.63
CA ILE A 102 -7.98 13.32 7.42
C ILE A 102 -9.44 13.53 7.82
N SER A 103 -10.13 14.46 7.16
CA SER A 103 -11.58 14.61 7.30
C SER A 103 -12.30 13.54 6.49
N PRO A 104 -13.51 13.11 6.90
CA PRO A 104 -14.27 12.07 6.18
C PRO A 104 -14.46 12.37 4.69
N GLU A 105 -14.61 13.65 4.32
CA GLU A 105 -14.86 14.12 2.95
C GLU A 105 -13.59 14.09 2.09
N SER A 106 -12.41 13.97 2.73
CA SER A 106 -11.10 13.93 2.07
C SER A 106 -10.47 12.54 2.09
N LEU A 107 -11.24 11.50 2.46
CA LEU A 107 -10.79 10.12 2.48
C LEU A 107 -10.31 9.69 1.09
N GLN A 108 -9.17 8.99 1.08
CA GLN A 108 -8.61 8.38 -0.13
C GLN A 108 -8.25 6.92 0.15
N PRO A 109 -8.28 6.05 -0.88
CA PRO A 109 -7.79 4.68 -0.78
C PRO A 109 -6.41 4.64 -0.10
N GLY A 110 -6.27 3.77 0.90
CA GLY A 110 -5.04 3.59 1.67
C GLY A 110 -4.96 4.44 2.95
N ASP A 111 -5.89 5.36 3.20
CA ASP A 111 -6.02 5.98 4.52
C ASP A 111 -6.38 4.93 5.57
N LEU A 112 -5.85 5.06 6.78
CA LEU A 112 -6.29 4.27 7.92
C LEU A 112 -7.56 4.89 8.51
N VAL A 113 -8.62 4.10 8.63
CA VAL A 113 -9.86 4.50 9.30
C VAL A 113 -9.97 3.81 10.65
N PHE A 114 -10.32 4.58 11.67
CA PHE A 114 -10.37 4.13 13.05
C PHE A 114 -11.79 4.21 13.58
N PHE A 115 -12.14 3.22 14.40
CA PHE A 115 -13.44 3.08 15.03
C PHE A 115 -13.28 2.79 16.52
N ARG A 116 -14.28 3.16 17.32
CA ARG A 116 -14.39 2.78 18.73
C ARG A 116 -15.61 1.89 18.94
N ILE A 117 -15.36 0.62 19.28
CA ILE A 117 -16.38 -0.41 19.47
C ILE A 117 -16.26 -0.91 20.91
N ASN A 118 -17.29 -0.72 21.74
CA ASN A 118 -17.29 -1.17 23.14
C ASN A 118 -16.02 -0.77 23.92
N ASN A 119 -15.58 0.48 23.75
CA ASN A 119 -14.35 1.06 24.33
C ASN A 119 -13.01 0.54 23.76
N GLU A 120 -13.02 -0.37 22.80
CA GLU A 120 -11.82 -0.83 22.10
C GLU A 120 -11.63 -0.08 20.78
N LEU A 121 -10.37 0.18 20.41
CA LEU A 121 -10.04 0.73 19.11
C LEU A 121 -9.95 -0.36 18.04
N HIS A 122 -10.52 -0.05 16.88
CA HIS A 122 -10.45 -0.89 15.69
C HIS A 122 -9.93 -0.10 14.50
N VAL A 123 -9.19 -0.75 13.60
CA VAL A 123 -8.56 -0.10 12.43
C VAL A 123 -8.73 -0.94 11.17
N GLY A 124 -8.80 -0.25 10.03
CA GLY A 124 -8.69 -0.83 8.70
C GLY A 124 -8.22 0.19 7.67
N PHE A 125 -8.04 -0.24 6.43
CA PHE A 125 -7.75 0.65 5.31
C PHE A 125 -9.04 1.10 4.64
N TYR A 126 -9.23 2.41 4.49
CA TYR A 126 -10.21 2.95 3.56
C TYR A 126 -9.89 2.42 2.16
N ASP A 127 -10.93 1.93 1.50
CA ASP A 127 -10.89 1.44 0.14
C ASP A 127 -11.55 2.47 -0.78
N THR A 128 -12.63 2.10 -1.45
CA THR A 128 -13.40 2.95 -2.36
C THR A 128 -14.87 2.92 -1.93
N GLU A 129 -15.65 3.90 -2.39
CA GLU A 129 -17.12 3.89 -2.24
C GLU A 129 -17.58 3.74 -0.78
N GLN A 130 -16.94 4.43 0.16
CA GLN A 130 -17.25 4.34 1.59
C GLN A 130 -17.09 2.93 2.18
N HIS A 131 -16.22 2.11 1.59
CA HIS A 131 -15.85 0.83 2.16
C HIS A 131 -14.44 0.86 2.75
N PHE A 132 -14.17 -0.10 3.61
CA PHE A 132 -12.87 -0.29 4.21
C PHE A 132 -12.58 -1.79 4.41
N ILE A 133 -11.29 -2.13 4.42
CA ILE A 133 -10.78 -3.49 4.52
C ILE A 133 -10.15 -3.67 5.90
N HIS A 134 -10.57 -4.70 6.63
CA HIS A 134 -10.15 -4.93 8.00
C HIS A 134 -10.26 -6.39 8.42
N ALA A 135 -9.62 -6.77 9.53
CA ALA A 135 -9.86 -8.04 10.20
C ALA A 135 -11.08 -7.90 11.14
N SER A 136 -12.23 -8.42 10.76
CA SER A 136 -13.44 -8.47 11.59
C SER A 136 -13.35 -9.61 12.60
N VAL A 137 -13.74 -9.36 13.85
CA VAL A 137 -13.82 -10.40 14.90
C VAL A 137 -14.69 -11.58 14.46
N SER A 138 -15.83 -11.33 13.81
CA SER A 138 -16.79 -12.38 13.44
C SER A 138 -16.62 -12.93 12.02
N LYS A 139 -16.05 -12.13 11.10
CA LYS A 139 -15.96 -12.50 9.67
C LYS A 139 -14.53 -12.72 9.17
N GLY A 140 -13.53 -12.54 10.04
CA GLY A 140 -12.12 -12.51 9.62
C GLY A 140 -11.83 -11.31 8.72
N VAL A 141 -10.76 -11.40 7.93
CA VAL A 141 -10.40 -10.34 6.96
C VAL A 141 -11.49 -10.17 5.90
N THR A 142 -12.07 -8.98 5.83
CA THR A 142 -13.23 -8.68 4.99
C THR A 142 -13.25 -7.21 4.57
N ARG A 143 -14.19 -6.88 3.67
CA ARG A 143 -14.52 -5.52 3.23
C ARG A 143 -15.90 -5.15 3.77
N SER A 144 -16.00 -4.04 4.48
CA SER A 144 -17.24 -3.56 5.11
C SER A 144 -17.59 -2.16 4.65
N SER A 145 -18.89 -1.83 4.62
CA SER A 145 -19.38 -0.48 4.33
C SER A 145 -19.37 0.39 5.59
N MET A 146 -18.73 1.56 5.51
CA MET A 146 -18.73 2.60 6.55
C MET A 146 -20.09 3.27 6.69
N ASP A 147 -20.95 3.20 5.68
CA ASP A 147 -22.30 3.77 5.73
C ASP A 147 -23.28 2.90 6.52
N SER A 148 -22.92 1.64 6.83
CA SER A 148 -23.73 0.83 7.73
C SER A 148 -23.88 1.52 9.10
N PRO A 149 -25.05 1.46 9.75
CA PRO A 149 -25.28 2.14 11.03
C PRO A 149 -24.24 1.80 12.11
N TYR A 150 -23.77 0.54 12.11
CA TYR A 150 -22.75 0.05 13.04
C TYR A 150 -21.39 0.77 12.87
N TRP A 151 -20.87 0.80 11.63
CA TRP A 151 -19.59 1.44 11.35
C TRP A 151 -19.67 2.96 11.36
N LYS A 152 -20.79 3.52 10.89
CA LYS A 152 -21.03 4.96 10.87
C LYS A 152 -21.04 5.56 12.28
N LYS A 153 -21.70 4.90 13.25
CA LYS A 153 -21.76 5.34 14.65
C LYS A 153 -20.42 5.23 15.37
N SER A 154 -19.58 4.26 14.98
CA SER A 154 -18.33 3.96 15.69
C SER A 154 -17.11 4.68 15.10
N PHE A 155 -17.21 5.30 13.92
CA PHE A 155 -16.10 6.01 13.29
C PHE A 155 -15.62 7.18 14.17
N ILE A 156 -14.29 7.29 14.34
CA ILE A 156 -13.68 8.34 15.17
C ILE A 156 -12.74 9.26 14.37
N VAL A 157 -11.86 8.70 13.55
CA VAL A 157 -10.84 9.48 12.83
C VAL A 157 -10.27 8.69 11.66
N ALA A 158 -9.76 9.40 10.66
CA ALA A 158 -8.93 8.85 9.61
C ALA A 158 -7.50 9.42 9.65
N ARG A 159 -6.51 8.60 9.27
CA ARG A 159 -5.10 8.97 9.19
C ARG A 159 -4.50 8.59 7.84
N ARG A 160 -3.87 9.57 7.19
CA ARG A 160 -3.04 9.33 6.00
C ARG A 160 -1.60 9.16 6.40
N LEU A 161 -1.04 7.98 6.17
CA LEU A 161 0.37 7.73 6.40
C LEU A 161 1.22 8.53 5.39
N PRO A 162 2.44 8.96 5.78
CA PRO A 162 3.37 9.56 4.84
C PRO A 162 3.66 8.59 3.69
N ARG A 163 3.66 9.09 2.44
CA ARG A 163 4.12 8.29 1.31
C ARG A 163 5.61 8.05 1.47
N ILE A 164 6.00 6.80 1.72
CA ILE A 164 7.39 6.40 1.48
C ILE A 164 7.49 6.18 -0.02
N SER A 165 7.87 7.24 -0.75
CA SER A 165 8.13 7.12 -2.18
C SER A 165 9.28 6.13 -2.38
N LYS A 166 9.23 5.38 -3.49
CA LYS A 166 10.26 4.45 -3.98
C LYS A 166 11.60 5.14 -4.33
N THR A 167 11.88 6.28 -3.69
CA THR A 167 13.07 7.12 -3.84
C THR A 167 14.15 6.75 -2.82
N PHE A 168 13.98 5.67 -2.08
CA PHE A 168 15.12 4.97 -1.47
C PHE A 168 15.54 3.87 -2.44
N SER A 169 16.71 4.04 -3.08
CA SER A 169 17.37 3.13 -4.05
C SER A 169 17.30 3.51 -5.54
N LEU A 170 17.71 4.73 -5.90
CA LEU A 170 18.40 4.97 -7.19
C LEU A 170 19.62 5.89 -7.09
N ALA A 171 19.75 6.67 -6.02
CA ALA A 171 21.02 7.28 -5.67
C ALA A 171 21.68 6.41 -4.60
N GLY A 172 22.69 5.63 -5.00
CA GLY A 172 23.63 5.08 -4.04
C GLY A 172 24.30 6.26 -3.34
N ASN A 173 23.84 6.59 -2.13
CA ASN A 173 24.56 7.26 -1.06
C ASN A 173 23.66 7.31 0.18
N ASN A 174 24.22 6.84 1.29
CA ASN A 174 23.63 6.78 2.61
C ASN A 174 23.06 8.13 3.06
N ILE A 175 21.92 8.15 3.76
CA ILE A 175 21.68 8.91 5.00
C ILE A 175 20.25 8.70 5.57
N SER A 176 20.26 8.08 6.75
CA SER A 176 19.48 8.32 7.98
C SER A 176 17.96 8.06 8.09
N THR A 177 17.70 7.11 8.98
CA THR A 177 16.48 6.73 9.69
C THR A 177 15.91 7.83 10.63
N SER A 178 15.85 9.10 10.22
CA SER A 178 15.59 10.19 11.20
C SER A 178 14.13 10.59 11.46
N ALA A 179 13.14 10.16 10.66
CA ALA A 179 11.77 10.68 10.80
C ALA A 179 10.79 9.81 11.63
N TYR A 180 11.15 8.57 12.00
CA TYR A 180 10.22 7.67 12.72
C TYR A 180 10.61 7.39 14.18
N ALA A 181 11.90 7.46 14.54
CA ALA A 181 12.40 7.18 15.89
C ALA A 181 12.35 8.39 16.86
N ALA A 182 12.13 9.62 16.37
CA ALA A 182 12.26 10.84 17.16
C ALA A 182 11.05 11.17 18.08
N ARG A 183 10.24 10.18 18.47
CA ARG A 183 9.07 10.41 19.34
C ARG A 183 9.03 9.51 20.58
N LYS A 184 10.18 8.96 21.00
CA LYS A 184 10.30 8.07 22.17
C LYS A 184 11.07 8.65 23.37
N THR A 185 11.36 9.95 23.43
CA THR A 185 12.22 10.53 24.50
C THR A 185 11.62 11.70 25.29
N ASN A 186 10.31 11.80 25.43
CA ASN A 186 9.72 12.74 26.41
C ASN A 186 8.68 12.03 27.30
N THR A 187 9.20 11.21 28.22
CA THR A 187 8.53 10.87 29.47
C THR A 187 9.50 11.27 30.59
N PRO A 188 9.15 12.20 31.50
CA PRO A 188 10.03 12.57 32.60
C PRO A 188 10.03 11.45 33.65
N SER A 189 11.17 10.78 33.80
CA SER A 189 11.48 9.99 34.99
C SER A 189 11.88 10.95 36.11
N GLN A 190 11.00 11.18 37.07
CA GLN A 190 11.37 11.67 38.41
C GLN A 190 10.49 10.97 39.45
N VAL A 191 10.98 9.85 39.97
CA VAL A 191 10.69 9.38 41.32
C VAL A 191 12.04 8.99 41.92
N SER A 192 12.63 9.93 42.65
CA SER A 192 13.77 9.68 43.52
C SER A 192 13.25 9.35 44.92
N ILE A 193 13.73 8.22 45.42
CA ILE A 193 13.55 7.72 46.78
C ILE A 193 14.23 8.66 47.78
N GLN A 194 13.47 9.17 48.75
CA GLN A 194 13.78 9.19 50.18
C GLN A 194 12.47 9.03 50.95
#